data_AF-A0A7J4Q6R8-F1
#
_entry.id   AF-A0A7J4Q6R8-F1
#
_cell.length_a   1.000
_cell.length_b   1.000
_cell.length_c   1.000
_cell.angle_alpha   90.00
_cell.angle_beta   90.00
_cell.angle_gamma   90.00
#
_symmetry.space_group_name_H-M   'P 1'
#
loop_
_entity.id
_entity.type
_entity.pdbx_description
1 polymer ?
#
loop_
_entity_poly.entity_id
_entity_poly.type
_entity_poly.pdbx_seq_one_letter_code
_entity_poly.pdbx_strand_id
1 'polypeptide(L)' 'MDWDRTGDLLQKSFRTRLESMDTRVDERLRLVLSKQLKFECRTVESISSYSEIFKQIITEL' A
#
# COMPACT_ATOMS: atom_id res chain seq x y z
N MET A 1 -4.00 1.63 -0.01
CA MET A 1 -5.15 1.74 0.92
C MET A 1 -4.76 1.18 2.27
N ASP A 2 -5.55 1.48 3.30
CA ASP A 2 -5.35 0.95 4.65
C ASP A 2 -5.21 -0.58 4.66
N TRP A 3 -4.48 -1.08 5.66
CA TRP A 3 -4.29 -2.50 5.96
C TRP A 3 -5.37 -3.00 6.92
N ASP A 4 -6.61 -2.59 6.68
CA ASP A 4 -7.80 -3.10 7.31
C ASP A 4 -8.65 -3.88 6.28
N ARG A 5 -9.71 -4.53 6.76
CA ARG A 5 -10.62 -5.31 5.90
C ARG A 5 -11.24 -4.45 4.80
N THR A 6 -11.55 -3.19 5.09
CA THR A 6 -12.18 -2.28 4.13
C THR A 6 -11.21 -1.91 3.01
N GLY A 7 -9.98 -1.54 3.38
CA GLY A 7 -8.90 -1.23 2.46
C GLY A 7 -8.52 -2.42 1.58
N ASP A 8 -8.50 -3.64 2.11
CA ASP A 8 -8.31 -4.87 1.33
C ASP A 8 -9.37 -5.04 0.23
N LEU A 9 -10.66 -4.87 0.59
CA LEU A 9 -11.77 -5.02 -0.34
C LEU A 9 -11.74 -3.96 -1.44
N LEU A 10 -11.52 -2.70 -1.06
CA LEU A 10 -11.45 -1.60 -2.01
C LEU A 10 -10.23 -1.71 -2.93
N GLN A 11 -9.05 -2.05 -2.38
CA GLN A 11 -7.84 -2.27 -3.16
C GLN A 11 -8.05 -3.36 -4.22
N LYS A 12 -8.65 -4.48 -3.83
CA LYS A 12 -8.98 -5.57 -4.77
C LYS A 12 -9.96 -5.12 -5.85
N SER A 13 -11.03 -4.40 -5.47
CA SER A 13 -12.01 -3.87 -6.41
C SER A 13 -11.37 -2.91 -7.42
N PHE A 14 -10.51 -2.00 -6.97
CA PHE A 14 -9.83 -1.06 -7.87
C PHE A 14 -8.82 -1.76 -8.77
N ARG A 15 -8.02 -2.69 -8.23
CA ARG A 15 -7.09 -3.48 -9.04
C ARG A 15 -7.80 -4.19 -10.18
N THR A 16 -8.87 -4.93 -9.89
CA THR A 16 -9.63 -5.65 -10.93
C THR A 16 -10.17 -4.72 -12.02
N ARG A 17 -10.66 -3.53 -11.65
CA ARG A 17 -11.15 -2.55 -12.62
C ARG A 17 -10.03 -1.95 -13.46
N LEU A 18 -8.91 -1.57 -12.85
CA LEU A 18 -7.76 -1.02 -13.56
C LEU A 18 -7.12 -2.04 -14.51
N GLU A 19 -6.94 -3.28 -14.05
CA GLU A 19 -6.44 -4.38 -14.88
C GLU A 19 -7.38 -4.67 -16.06
N SER A 20 -8.70 -4.54 -15.89
CA SER A 20 -9.67 -4.66 -17.00
C SER A 20 -9.54 -3.55 -18.06
N MET A 21 -8.91 -2.43 -17.70
CA MET A 21 -8.59 -1.31 -18.59
C MET A 21 -7.15 -1.37 -19.10
N ASP A 22 -6.53 -2.56 -19.09
CA ASP A 22 -5.14 -2.80 -19.51
C ASP A 22 -4.10 -1.98 -18.71
N THR A 23 -4.46 -1.55 -17.49
CA THR A 23 -3.56 -0.86 -16.57
C THR A 23 -2.99 -1.87 -15.57
N ARG A 24 -1.67 -2.03 -15.56
CA ARG A 24 -0.99 -2.87 -14.57
C ARG A 24 -0.90 -2.15 -13.23
N VAL A 25 -1.29 -2.84 -12.16
CA VAL A 25 -1.22 -2.32 -10.79
C VAL A 25 -0.11 -3.06 -10.04
N ASP A 26 0.89 -2.33 -9.55
CA ASP A 26 1.89 -2.91 -8.65
C ASP A 26 1.42 -2.85 -7.19
N GLU A 27 1.38 -4.01 -6.54
CA GLU A 27 1.01 -4.14 -5.12
C GLU A 27 2.22 -4.56 -4.24
N ARG A 28 3.43 -4.64 -4.81
CA ARG A 28 4.62 -5.15 -4.12
C ARG A 28 4.95 -4.36 -2.85
N LEU A 29 4.98 -3.02 -2.94
CA LEU A 29 5.26 -2.16 -1.78
C LEU A 29 4.23 -2.42 -0.66
N ARG A 30 2.95 -2.51 -1.03
CA ARG A 30 1.86 -2.77 -0.09
C ARG A 30 2.00 -4.12 0.60
N LEU A 31 2.40 -5.16 -0.13
CA LEU A 31 2.63 -6.51 0.42
C LEU A 31 3.84 -6.56 1.36
N VAL A 32 4.92 -5.86 1.02
CA VAL A 32 6.11 -5.77 1.89
C VAL A 32 5.75 -5.04 3.18
N LEU A 33 5.14 -3.86 3.07
CA LEU A 33 4.71 -3.08 4.23
C LEU A 33 3.71 -3.85 5.10
N SER A 34 2.76 -4.59 4.50
CA SER A 34 1.83 -5.44 5.26
C SER A 34 2.50 -6.47 6.17
N LYS A 35 3.72 -6.91 5.84
CA LYS A 35 4.48 -7.88 6.64
C LYS A 35 5.35 -7.22 7.72
N GLN A 36 5.74 -5.97 7.50
CA GLN A 36 6.69 -5.25 8.36
C GLN A 36 6.01 -4.29 9.34
N LEU A 37 4.81 -3.79 8.99
CA LEU A 37 4.07 -2.84 9.82
C LEU A 37 3.43 -3.54 11.02
N LYS A 38 3.59 -2.95 12.21
CA LYS A 38 2.89 -3.35 13.44
C LYS A 38 1.39 -3.08 13.32
N PHE A 39 0.59 -3.69 14.19
CA PHE A 39 -0.86 -3.45 14.29
C PHE A 39 -1.25 -1.97 14.44
N GLU A 40 -0.36 -1.15 15.01
CA GLU A 40 -0.51 0.30 15.20
C GLU A 40 -0.43 1.08 13.88
N CYS A 41 0.15 0.49 12.83
CA CYS A 41 0.35 1.10 11.52
C CYS A 41 -0.68 0.62 10.47
N ARG A 42 -1.92 0.35 10.90
CA ARG A 42 -2.97 -0.20 10.02
C ARG A 42 -3.52 0.81 9.02
N THR A 43 -3.36 2.11 9.25
CA THR A 43 -3.86 3.16 8.33
C THR A 43 -2.73 3.85 7.59
N VAL A 44 -3.01 4.42 6.43
CA VAL A 44 -2.00 5.16 5.64
C VAL A 44 -1.52 6.41 6.39
N GLU A 45 -2.38 7.05 7.18
CA GLU A 45 -2.01 8.24 7.96
C GLU A 45 -1.03 7.88 9.08
N SER A 46 -1.21 6.70 9.70
CA SER A 46 -0.34 6.24 10.79
C SER A 46 1.11 6.02 10.33
N ILE A 47 1.33 5.76 9.04
CA ILE A 47 2.68 5.63 8.46
C ILE A 47 3.25 6.97 7.96
N SER A 48 2.49 8.07 8.02
CA SER A 48 2.93 9.40 7.55
C SER A 48 4.18 9.89 8.27
N SER A 49 4.35 9.52 9.54
CA SER A 49 5.55 9.85 10.34
C SER A 49 6.84 9.24 9.78
N TYR A 50 6.74 8.20 8.95
CA TYR A 50 7.87 7.53 8.30
C TYR A 50 8.05 7.96 6.83
N SER A 51 7.27 8.93 6.35
CA SER A 51 7.26 9.33 4.93
C SER A 51 8.63 9.75 4.40
N GLU A 52 9.42 10.52 5.17
CA GLU A 52 10.76 10.94 4.78
C GLU A 52 11.74 9.76 4.64
N ILE A 53 11.60 8.74 5.50
CA ILE A 53 12.39 7.51 5.41
C ILE A 53 12.00 6.73 4.16
N PHE A 54 10.70 6.59 3.88
CA PHE A 54 10.26 5.89 2.67
C PHE A 54 10.70 6.60 1.38
N LYS A 55 10.71 7.93 1.35
CA LYS A 55 11.22 8.69 0.18
C LYS A 55 12.68 8.38 -0.11
N GLN A 56 13.53 8.30 0.92
CA GLN A 56 14.94 7.94 0.75
C GLN A 56 15.09 6.55 0.16
N ILE A 57 14.37 5.56 0.71
CA ILE A 57 14.42 4.17 0.23
C ILE A 57 13.89 4.04 -1.21
N ILE A 58 12.79 4.71 -1.55
CA ILE A 58 12.18 4.63 -2.88
C ILE A 58 13.06 5.29 -3.94
N THR A 59 13.79 6.37 -3.60
CA THR A 59 14.67 7.06 -4.54
C THR A 59 15.92 6.22 -4.88
N GLU A 60 16.28 5.27 -4.02
CA GLU A 60 17.42 4.37 -4.20
C GLU A 60 17.07 3.07 -4.96
N LEU A 61 15.79 2.84 -5.30
CA LEU A 61 15.29 1.66 -6.04
C LEU A 61 15.09 1.94 -7.53
#